data_AF-A0A818G532-F1
#
_entry.id   AF-A0A818G532-F1
#
_cell.length_a   1.000
_cell.length_b   1.000
_cell.length_c   1.000
_cell.angle_alpha   90.00
_cell.angle_beta   90.00
_cell.angle_gamma   90.00
#
_symmetry.space_group_name_H-M   'P 1'
#
loop_
_entity.id
_entity.type
_entity.pdbx_description
1 polymer ?
#
loop_
_entity_poly.entity_id
_entity_poly.type
_entity_poly.pdbx_seq_one_letter_code
_entity_poly.pdbx_strand_id
1 'polypeptide(L)'
;MKIKLFLLLIFFVHVTRSENNIDLCMFNSTHQELPSTWVYTTVDKVKLCFQNIPVNNITINETMNQLFNSLDFYSFFSLVRQSTYPYFTNVEFREELLNIMNQLNKNMYTNDYDFHMSIVSSFKKLNYFHTQYNAPNGYALFQLLLPFILEYLPLTKQIKIKTGIKLYCSIFENIINMNYNDKIVTKIDGIDSLEYMKLFAGQYSLI
;
A
#
# COMPACT_ATOMS: atom_id res chain seq x y z
N MET A 1 5.56 15.54 -19.76
CA MET A 1 6.34 16.03 -18.58
C MET A 1 6.92 14.84 -17.84
N LYS A 2 8.19 14.92 -17.40
CA LYS A 2 8.80 13.88 -16.54
C LYS A 2 8.40 14.19 -15.10
N ILE A 3 7.62 13.31 -14.48
CA ILE A 3 7.28 13.41 -13.06
C ILE A 3 8.20 12.43 -12.33
N LYS A 4 8.98 12.94 -11.38
CA LYS A 4 9.45 12.11 -10.26
C LYS A 4 8.34 12.18 -9.23
N LEU A 5 7.83 11.03 -8.80
CA LEU A 5 6.73 10.98 -7.84
C LEU A 5 7.23 11.52 -6.49
N PHE A 6 7.06 12.83 -6.25
CA PHE A 6 7.24 13.42 -4.93
C PHE A 6 6.01 13.03 -4.11
N LEU A 7 6.15 11.94 -3.37
CA LEU A 7 5.11 11.37 -2.53
C LEU A 7 5.10 12.11 -1.20
N LEU A 8 4.03 12.87 -0.95
CA LEU A 8 3.75 13.44 0.36
C LEU A 8 2.85 12.45 1.10
N LEU A 9 3.27 11.95 2.26
CA LEU A 9 2.45 11.05 3.06
C LEU A 9 1.67 11.86 4.10
N ILE A 10 0.36 11.60 4.15
CA ILE A 10 -0.55 12.06 5.19
C ILE A 10 -0.64 10.99 6.27
N PHE A 11 -0.51 11.43 7.51
CA PHE A 11 -0.56 10.59 8.69
C PHE A 11 -1.90 10.67 9.41
N PHE A 12 -2.36 9.54 9.91
CA PHE A 12 -3.25 9.45 11.06
C PHE A 12 -2.45 8.94 12.26
N VAL A 13 -1.65 9.81 12.92
CA VAL A 13 -1.03 9.44 14.21
C VAL A 13 -1.89 9.88 15.35
N HIS A 14 -2.29 8.93 16.15
CA HIS A 14 -2.96 9.18 17.40
C HIS A 14 -1.94 9.57 18.49
N VAL A 15 -1.80 10.87 18.80
CA VAL A 15 -0.90 11.36 19.85
C VAL A 15 -1.59 12.43 20.68
N THR A 16 -1.72 12.19 21.98
CA THR A 16 -2.01 13.24 22.94
C THR A 16 -0.75 14.08 23.15
N ARG A 17 -0.95 15.40 23.15
CA ARG A 17 0.06 16.45 23.27
C ARG A 17 1.14 16.13 24.32
N SER A 18 2.33 15.81 23.83
CA SER A 18 3.59 15.94 24.56
C SER A 18 4.51 16.78 23.67
N GLU A 19 4.97 17.92 24.17
CA GLU A 19 5.70 18.95 23.42
C GLU A 19 7.14 18.54 23.00
N ASN A 20 7.46 17.25 22.88
CA ASN A 20 8.79 16.79 22.49
C ASN A 20 8.70 15.66 21.44
N ASN A 21 9.28 15.91 20.26
CA ASN A 21 9.59 14.95 19.18
C ASN A 21 8.54 13.86 18.92
N ILE A 22 7.68 14.09 17.92
CA ILE A 22 6.80 13.03 17.38
C ILE A 22 7.67 11.95 16.75
N ASP A 23 7.80 10.82 17.45
CA ASP A 23 8.37 9.61 16.89
C ASP A 23 7.34 9.00 15.93
N LEU A 24 7.61 9.14 14.62
CA LEU A 24 6.79 8.63 13.52
C LEU A 24 6.62 7.10 13.56
N CYS A 25 7.39 6.41 14.40
CA CYS A 25 7.41 4.96 14.52
C CYS A 25 6.69 4.43 15.79
N MET A 26 6.04 5.28 16.60
CA MET A 26 5.26 4.81 17.75
C MET A 26 3.82 4.43 17.38
N PHE A 27 3.52 3.12 17.41
CA PHE A 27 2.20 2.54 17.13
C PHE A 27 1.50 2.13 18.43
N ASN A 28 1.05 3.08 19.25
CA ASN A 28 0.34 2.75 20.50
C ASN A 28 -1.19 2.70 20.26
N SER A 29 -1.79 1.53 20.47
CA SER A 29 -3.15 1.17 20.03
C SER A 29 -4.29 1.61 20.99
N THR A 30 -3.98 2.38 22.03
CA THR A 30 -4.90 2.61 23.16
C THR A 30 -5.64 3.95 23.18
N HIS A 31 -5.43 4.84 22.20
CA HIS A 31 -6.07 6.17 22.21
C HIS A 31 -7.12 6.33 21.09
N GLN A 32 -8.25 6.97 21.41
CA GLN A 32 -9.48 7.09 20.60
C GLN A 32 -9.81 8.49 20.01
N GLU A 33 -9.04 9.55 20.31
CA GLU A 33 -9.12 10.91 19.76
C GLU A 33 -8.12 11.25 18.62
N LEU A 34 -8.61 11.32 17.37
CA LEU A 34 -7.82 11.69 16.18
C LEU A 34 -7.00 12.98 16.42
N PRO A 35 -5.75 13.07 15.92
CA PRO A 35 -4.95 14.29 16.06
C PRO A 35 -5.66 15.49 15.42
N SER A 36 -5.63 16.64 16.10
CA SER A 36 -6.22 17.88 15.58
C SER A 36 -5.39 18.53 14.46
N THR A 37 -4.18 18.02 14.19
CA THR A 37 -3.26 18.56 13.17
C THR A 37 -2.62 17.44 12.34
N TRP A 38 -2.65 17.60 11.02
CA TRP A 38 -1.96 16.73 10.08
C TRP A 38 -0.44 16.89 10.18
N VAL A 39 0.30 15.79 10.23
CA VAL A 39 1.77 15.77 10.13
C VAL A 39 2.15 15.22 8.77
N TYR A 40 3.03 15.91 8.05
CA TYR A 40 3.54 15.50 6.74
C TYR A 40 4.98 15.02 6.86
N THR A 41 5.30 13.92 6.18
CA THR A 41 6.67 13.40 6.13
C THR A 41 6.99 12.80 4.77
N THR A 42 8.25 12.45 4.54
CA THR A 42 8.69 11.77 3.32
C THR A 42 8.45 10.26 3.42
N VAL A 43 8.24 9.62 2.28
CA VAL A 43 8.12 8.15 2.19
C VAL A 43 9.30 7.42 2.80
N ASP A 44 10.51 7.93 2.61
CA ASP A 44 11.71 7.25 3.12
C ASP A 44 11.74 7.20 4.65
N LYS A 45 11.25 8.26 5.33
CA LYS A 45 11.12 8.25 6.79
C LYS A 45 10.11 7.22 7.27
N VAL A 46 9.00 7.06 6.55
CA VAL A 46 7.98 6.03 6.87
C VAL A 46 8.52 4.63 6.63
N LYS A 47 9.21 4.40 5.50
CA LYS A 47 9.86 3.12 5.22
C LYS A 47 10.87 2.75 6.31
N LEU A 48 11.70 3.70 6.74
CA LEU A 48 12.64 3.49 7.82
C LEU A 48 11.93 3.10 9.13
N CYS A 49 10.78 3.71 9.45
CA CYS A 49 10.00 3.29 10.62
C CYS A 49 9.56 1.83 10.52
N PHE A 50 9.01 1.39 9.39
CA PHE A 50 8.58 0.01 9.20
C PHE A 50 9.74 -0.99 9.26
N GLN A 51 10.88 -0.63 8.67
CA GLN A 51 12.08 -1.46 8.67
C GLN A 51 12.69 -1.64 10.06
N ASN A 52 12.41 -0.74 11.01
CA ASN A 52 12.89 -0.81 12.38
C ASN A 52 11.99 -1.65 13.30
N ILE A 53 10.82 -2.10 12.85
CA ILE A 53 9.95 -2.94 13.68
C ILE A 53 10.47 -4.38 13.66
N PRO A 54 10.96 -4.89 14.81
CA PRO A 54 11.53 -6.23 14.86
C PRO A 54 10.44 -7.28 14.67
N VAL A 55 10.81 -8.40 14.07
CA VAL A 55 9.93 -9.56 13.90
C VAL A 55 9.50 -10.12 15.27
N ASN A 56 8.19 -10.30 15.47
CA ASN A 56 7.63 -10.99 16.63
C ASN A 56 7.14 -12.39 16.27
N ASN A 57 7.94 -13.40 16.61
CA ASN A 57 7.64 -14.81 16.28
C ASN A 57 6.30 -15.32 16.84
N ILE A 58 5.84 -14.80 17.99
CA ILE A 58 4.55 -15.19 18.57
C ILE A 58 3.43 -14.69 17.65
N THR A 59 3.44 -13.40 17.33
CA THR A 59 2.45 -12.77 16.44
C THR A 59 2.44 -13.41 15.05
N ILE A 60 3.60 -13.73 14.51
CA ILE A 60 3.73 -14.44 13.22
C ILE A 60 3.04 -15.81 13.28
N ASN A 61 3.36 -16.61 14.29
CA ASN A 61 2.80 -17.96 14.40
C ASN A 61 1.29 -17.92 14.58
N GLU A 62 0.78 -17.02 15.42
CA GLU A 62 -0.65 -16.80 15.60
C GLU A 62 -1.33 -16.35 14.29
N THR A 63 -0.71 -15.41 13.57
CA THR A 63 -1.22 -14.92 12.28
C THR A 63 -1.29 -16.06 11.26
N MET A 64 -0.22 -16.83 11.09
CA MET A 64 -0.19 -17.94 10.14
C MET A 64 -1.21 -19.03 10.51
N ASN A 65 -1.31 -19.39 11.79
CA ASN A 65 -2.31 -20.35 12.28
C ASN A 65 -3.74 -19.87 11.98
N GLN A 66 -4.04 -18.60 12.25
CA GLN A 66 -5.35 -18.01 11.93
C GLN A 66 -5.62 -18.03 10.43
N LEU A 67 -4.62 -17.71 9.60
CA LEU A 67 -4.75 -17.74 8.14
C LEU A 67 -5.07 -19.17 7.65
N PHE A 68 -4.31 -20.18 8.09
CA PHE A 68 -4.58 -21.58 7.73
C PHE A 68 -5.96 -22.05 8.16
N ASN A 69 -6.37 -21.72 9.39
CA ASN A 69 -7.70 -22.08 9.89
C ASN A 69 -8.81 -21.36 9.11
N SER A 70 -8.56 -20.13 8.64
CA SER A 70 -9.53 -19.34 7.89
C SER A 70 -9.72 -19.85 6.45
N LEU A 71 -8.71 -20.51 5.87
CA LEU A 71 -8.79 -21.05 4.51
C LEU A 71 -9.91 -22.07 4.33
N ASP A 72 -10.16 -22.88 5.35
CA ASP A 72 -11.18 -23.93 5.28
C ASP A 72 -12.60 -23.34 5.21
N PHE A 73 -12.76 -22.07 5.61
CA PHE A 73 -14.03 -21.32 5.49
C PHE A 73 -14.15 -20.53 4.18
N TYR A 74 -13.11 -20.49 3.34
CA TYR A 74 -13.14 -19.76 2.09
C TYR A 74 -13.86 -20.56 1.00
N SER A 75 -15.15 -20.31 0.83
CA SER A 75 -16.05 -21.03 -0.09
C SER A 75 -15.64 -20.98 -1.56
N PHE A 76 -14.83 -19.99 -1.96
CA PHE A 76 -14.41 -19.80 -3.36
C PHE A 76 -13.03 -20.40 -3.68
N PHE A 77 -12.42 -21.16 -2.76
CA PHE A 77 -11.05 -21.66 -2.94
C PHE A 77 -10.89 -22.52 -4.21
N SER A 78 -11.87 -23.38 -4.50
CA SER A 78 -11.85 -24.21 -5.73
C SER A 78 -11.99 -23.39 -7.00
N LEU A 79 -12.76 -22.30 -6.97
CA LEU A 79 -12.97 -21.42 -8.10
C LEU A 79 -11.71 -20.59 -8.37
N VAL A 80 -11.01 -20.11 -7.34
CA VAL A 80 -9.80 -19.30 -7.53
C VAL A 80 -8.63 -20.11 -8.11
N ARG A 81 -8.57 -21.43 -7.85
CA ARG A 81 -7.50 -22.29 -8.37
C ARG A 81 -7.55 -22.45 -9.88
N GLN A 82 -8.73 -22.41 -10.50
CA GLN A 82 -8.91 -22.66 -11.94
C GLN A 82 -10.06 -21.82 -12.51
N SER A 83 -10.07 -20.52 -12.24
CA SER A 83 -11.13 -19.69 -12.83
C SER A 83 -10.84 -19.42 -14.30
N THR A 84 -11.91 -19.43 -15.10
CA THR A 84 -11.88 -19.02 -16.50
C THR A 84 -12.36 -17.57 -16.63
N TYR A 85 -12.73 -17.14 -17.83
CA TYR A 85 -13.27 -15.80 -18.06
C TYR A 85 -14.41 -15.44 -17.08
N PRO A 86 -14.46 -14.21 -16.52
CA PRO A 86 -13.57 -13.07 -16.78
C PRO A 86 -12.35 -12.97 -15.85
N TYR A 87 -12.24 -13.83 -14.82
CA TYR A 87 -11.29 -13.61 -13.71
C TYR A 87 -9.92 -14.27 -13.90
N PHE A 88 -9.81 -15.36 -14.68
CA PHE A 88 -8.56 -16.02 -15.08
C PHE A 88 -7.51 -16.22 -13.97
N THR A 89 -7.95 -16.56 -12.77
CA THR A 89 -7.10 -16.83 -11.62
C THR A 89 -6.65 -18.29 -11.61
N ASN A 90 -5.36 -18.50 -11.35
CA ASN A 90 -4.78 -19.82 -11.10
C ASN A 90 -3.84 -19.72 -9.90
N VAL A 91 -4.42 -19.62 -8.70
CA VAL A 91 -3.66 -19.40 -7.47
C VAL A 91 -3.84 -20.58 -6.53
N GLU A 92 -2.73 -21.23 -6.20
CA GLU A 92 -2.65 -22.25 -5.15
C GLU A 92 -2.37 -21.56 -3.81
N PHE A 93 -3.39 -20.90 -3.26
CA PHE A 93 -3.19 -19.98 -2.14
C PHE A 93 -2.65 -20.66 -0.86
N ARG A 94 -2.95 -21.95 -0.66
CA ARG A 94 -2.35 -22.73 0.44
C ARG A 94 -0.84 -22.87 0.26
N GLU A 95 -0.37 -23.10 -0.97
CA GLU A 95 1.07 -23.17 -1.29
C GLU A 95 1.75 -21.81 -1.12
N GLU A 96 1.06 -20.71 -1.44
CA GLU A 96 1.55 -19.36 -1.16
C GLU A 96 1.82 -19.15 0.34
N LEU A 97 0.89 -19.56 1.23
CA LEU A 97 1.11 -19.46 2.68
C LEU A 97 2.21 -20.41 3.18
N LEU A 98 2.33 -21.62 2.62
CA LEU A 98 3.41 -22.55 2.94
C LEU A 98 4.78 -22.00 2.53
N ASN A 99 4.86 -21.31 1.40
CA ASN A 99 6.07 -20.63 0.97
C ASN A 99 6.47 -19.51 1.94
N ILE A 100 5.51 -18.72 2.44
CA ILE A 100 5.77 -17.71 3.49
C ILE A 100 6.32 -18.39 4.76
N MET A 101 5.73 -19.50 5.21
CA MET A 101 6.28 -20.27 6.34
C MET A 101 7.71 -20.76 6.10
N ASN A 102 8.00 -21.24 4.89
CA ASN A 102 9.35 -21.68 4.54
C ASN A 102 10.36 -20.52 4.57
N GLN A 103 9.95 -19.32 4.12
CA GLN A 103 10.76 -18.11 4.20
C GLN A 103 10.99 -17.67 5.66
N LEU A 104 9.99 -17.82 6.53
CA LEU A 104 10.13 -17.59 7.98
C LEU A 104 11.17 -18.52 8.61
N ASN A 105 11.09 -19.82 8.32
CA ASN A 105 12.03 -20.82 8.85
C ASN A 105 13.49 -20.57 8.38
N LYS A 106 13.65 -19.87 7.26
CA LYS A 106 14.95 -19.45 6.71
C LYS A 106 15.41 -18.07 7.19
N ASN A 107 14.68 -17.43 8.11
CA ASN A 107 14.93 -16.06 8.58
C ASN A 107 15.06 -15.04 7.44
N MET A 108 14.26 -15.19 6.37
CA MET A 108 14.34 -14.30 5.20
C MET A 108 13.66 -12.94 5.43
N TYR A 109 12.83 -12.81 6.47
CA TYR A 109 12.18 -11.56 6.82
C TYR A 109 13.05 -10.74 7.76
N THR A 110 13.43 -9.54 7.31
CA THR A 110 14.33 -8.66 8.08
C THR A 110 13.59 -7.85 9.15
N ASN A 111 12.30 -7.61 8.93
CA ASN A 111 11.43 -6.84 9.80
C ASN A 111 9.99 -7.37 9.70
N ASP A 112 9.15 -7.00 10.67
CA ASP A 112 7.77 -7.47 10.77
C ASP A 112 6.88 -7.00 9.58
N TYR A 113 7.17 -5.81 9.05
CA TYR A 113 6.48 -5.27 7.89
C TYR A 113 6.65 -6.13 6.63
N ASP A 114 7.87 -6.62 6.35
CA ASP A 114 8.14 -7.48 5.18
C ASP A 114 7.33 -8.78 5.23
N PHE A 115 7.14 -9.35 6.42
CA PHE A 115 6.30 -10.52 6.64
C PHE A 115 4.84 -10.23 6.29
N HIS A 116 4.26 -9.17 6.88
CA HIS A 116 2.88 -8.79 6.62
C HIS A 116 2.63 -8.42 5.16
N MET A 117 3.57 -7.72 4.52
CA MET A 117 3.48 -7.37 3.11
C MET A 117 3.55 -8.59 2.18
N SER A 118 4.24 -9.65 2.58
CA SER A 118 4.23 -10.92 1.84
C SER A 118 2.86 -11.57 1.86
N ILE A 119 2.18 -11.56 3.02
CA ILE A 119 0.79 -12.04 3.12
C ILE A 119 -0.14 -11.17 2.25
N VAL A 120 -0.05 -9.84 2.37
CA VAL A 120 -0.82 -8.91 1.51
C VAL A 120 -0.60 -9.23 0.04
N SER A 121 0.65 -9.46 -0.38
CA SER A 121 0.99 -9.80 -1.75
C SER A 121 0.36 -11.13 -2.19
N SER A 122 0.35 -12.16 -1.34
CA SER A 122 -0.32 -13.42 -1.66
C SER A 122 -1.83 -13.23 -1.82
N PHE A 123 -2.48 -12.46 -0.94
CA PHE A 123 -3.93 -12.20 -1.03
C PHE A 123 -4.28 -11.44 -2.31
N LYS A 124 -3.43 -10.51 -2.75
CA LYS A 124 -3.64 -9.79 -4.02
C LYS A 124 -3.66 -10.70 -5.23
N LYS A 125 -2.92 -11.81 -5.22
CA LYS A 125 -2.92 -12.80 -6.32
C LYS A 125 -4.31 -13.42 -6.52
N LEU A 126 -5.13 -13.50 -5.46
CA LEU A 126 -6.51 -14.00 -5.56
C LEU A 126 -7.39 -13.17 -6.49
N ASN A 127 -6.97 -11.94 -6.83
CA ASN A 127 -7.69 -11.00 -7.69
C ASN A 127 -9.17 -10.82 -7.29
N TYR A 128 -9.41 -10.73 -5.98
CA TYR A 128 -10.76 -10.68 -5.43
C TYR A 128 -10.83 -9.68 -4.27
N PHE A 129 -11.53 -8.58 -4.49
CA PHE A 129 -11.51 -7.44 -3.56
C PHE A 129 -12.17 -7.69 -2.20
N HIS A 130 -13.04 -8.71 -2.06
CA HIS A 130 -13.65 -9.04 -0.76
C HIS A 130 -12.77 -9.95 0.11
N THR A 131 -11.71 -10.55 -0.46
CA THR A 131 -10.78 -11.40 0.29
C THR A 131 -9.44 -10.70 0.35
N GLN A 132 -9.23 -9.98 1.44
CA GLN A 132 -8.02 -9.21 1.67
C GLN A 132 -7.47 -9.50 3.06
N TYR A 133 -6.15 -9.49 3.15
CA TYR A 133 -5.47 -9.41 4.42
C TYR A 133 -5.20 -7.96 4.75
N ASN A 134 -5.79 -7.49 5.85
CA ASN A 134 -5.46 -6.19 6.41
C ASN A 134 -4.28 -6.37 7.37
N ALA A 135 -3.11 -5.85 6.98
CA ALA A 135 -1.96 -5.80 7.87
C ALA A 135 -2.34 -5.05 9.17
N PRO A 136 -1.64 -5.30 10.30
CA PRO A 136 -1.87 -4.57 11.54
C PRO A 136 -2.02 -3.07 11.32
N ASN A 137 -3.02 -2.46 11.98
CA ASN A 137 -3.43 -1.07 11.72
C ASN A 137 -2.25 -0.10 11.68
N GLY A 138 -1.22 -0.31 12.50
CA GLY A 138 0.02 0.46 12.48
C GLY A 138 0.58 0.65 11.07
N TYR A 139 0.60 -0.38 10.23
CA TYR A 139 1.08 -0.31 8.85
C TYR A 139 0.12 0.35 7.86
N ALA A 140 -1.15 0.51 8.25
CA ALA A 140 -2.23 1.03 7.41
C ALA A 140 -2.64 2.48 7.74
N LEU A 141 -2.07 3.11 8.78
CA LEU A 141 -2.38 4.49 9.22
C LEU A 141 -1.75 5.59 8.34
N PHE A 142 -1.39 5.24 7.11
CA PHE A 142 -0.64 6.08 6.20
C PHE A 142 -1.41 6.24 4.89
N GLN A 143 -1.58 7.48 4.46
CA GLN A 143 -2.19 7.79 3.18
C GLN A 143 -1.18 8.49 2.28
N LEU A 144 -0.91 7.90 1.12
CA LEU A 144 -0.15 8.60 0.08
C LEU A 144 -1.03 9.72 -0.48
N LEU A 145 -0.58 10.95 -0.32
CA LEU A 145 -1.20 12.10 -0.92
C LEU A 145 -0.53 12.44 -2.25
N LEU A 146 -1.31 12.32 -3.32
CA LEU A 146 -0.96 12.93 -4.60
C LEU A 146 -1.72 14.26 -4.72
N PRO A 147 -1.06 15.36 -5.10
CA PRO A 147 -1.72 16.67 -5.26
C PRO A 147 -2.59 16.76 -6.51
N PHE A 148 -2.59 15.72 -7.33
CA PHE A 148 -3.30 15.64 -8.58
C PHE A 148 -4.01 14.31 -8.72
N ILE A 149 -5.07 14.34 -9.52
CA ILE A 149 -5.75 13.15 -10.00
C ILE A 149 -5.22 12.86 -11.41
N LEU A 150 -4.98 11.59 -11.71
CA LEU A 150 -4.59 11.15 -13.04
C LEU A 150 -5.84 10.75 -13.82
N GLU A 151 -6.02 11.32 -14.99
CA GLU A 151 -7.14 11.08 -15.91
C GLU A 151 -6.61 10.40 -17.16
N TYR A 152 -7.15 9.22 -17.49
CA TYR A 152 -6.86 8.55 -18.75
C TYR A 152 -7.70 9.14 -19.87
N LEU A 153 -7.06 9.51 -20.99
CA LEU A 153 -7.71 10.02 -22.19
C LEU A 153 -7.79 8.89 -23.23
N PRO A 154 -8.97 8.26 -23.45
CA PRO A 154 -9.07 7.05 -24.28
C PRO A 154 -8.70 7.26 -25.74
N LEU A 155 -9.04 8.43 -26.30
CA LEU A 155 -8.82 8.75 -27.70
C LEU A 155 -7.33 8.89 -28.04
N THR A 156 -6.56 9.51 -27.15
CA THR A 156 -5.12 9.76 -27.36
C THR A 156 -4.24 8.73 -26.64
N LYS A 157 -4.82 7.86 -25.82
CA LYS A 157 -4.12 6.89 -24.95
C LYS A 157 -3.10 7.56 -24.04
N GLN A 158 -3.39 8.76 -23.57
CA GLN A 158 -2.50 9.56 -22.71
C GLN A 158 -3.02 9.65 -21.29
N ILE A 159 -2.12 9.93 -20.35
CA ILE A 159 -2.45 10.24 -18.96
C ILE A 159 -2.31 11.75 -18.75
N LYS A 160 -3.40 12.40 -18.35
CA LYS A 160 -3.45 13.83 -18.05
C LYS A 160 -3.52 14.03 -16.54
N ILE A 161 -2.90 15.10 -16.06
CA ILE A 161 -3.15 15.60 -14.71
C ILE A 161 -4.45 16.42 -14.71
N LYS A 162 -5.40 15.98 -13.89
CA LYS A 162 -6.54 16.78 -13.48
C LYS A 162 -6.24 17.36 -12.11
N THR A 163 -6.40 18.68 -11.96
CA THR A 163 -6.22 19.33 -10.66
C THR A 163 -7.11 18.66 -9.62
N GLY A 164 -6.50 18.24 -8.51
CA GLY A 164 -7.17 17.56 -7.42
C GLY A 164 -7.84 18.55 -6.45
N ILE A 165 -7.95 18.12 -5.20
CA ILE A 165 -8.50 18.93 -4.12
C ILE A 165 -7.62 20.18 -3.91
N LYS A 166 -8.24 21.38 -3.91
CA LYS A 166 -7.56 22.69 -3.80
C LYS A 166 -6.54 22.76 -2.65
N LEU A 167 -6.84 22.13 -1.52
CA LEU A 167 -5.95 22.05 -0.37
C LEU A 167 -4.60 21.39 -0.70
N TYR A 168 -4.61 20.33 -1.50
CA TYR A 168 -3.39 19.60 -1.83
C TYR A 168 -2.60 20.31 -2.92
N CYS A 169 -3.30 20.98 -3.84
CA CYS A 169 -2.67 21.83 -4.83
C CYS A 169 -1.97 23.01 -4.17
N SER A 170 -2.56 23.67 -3.17
CA SER A 170 -1.90 24.79 -2.47
C SER A 170 -0.68 24.35 -1.67
N ILE A 171 -0.72 23.17 -1.02
CA ILE A 171 0.47 22.60 -0.35
C ILE A 171 1.59 22.37 -1.36
N PHE A 172 1.29 21.78 -2.52
CA PHE A 172 2.31 21.45 -3.52
C PHE A 172 2.81 22.65 -4.33
N GLU A 173 1.94 23.61 -4.67
CA GLU A 173 2.33 24.85 -5.36
C GLU A 173 3.31 25.65 -4.50
N ASN A 174 3.09 25.70 -3.19
CA ASN A 174 4.01 26.33 -2.24
C ASN A 174 5.36 25.60 -2.13
N ILE A 175 5.41 24.28 -2.31
CA ILE A 175 6.64 23.49 -2.17
C ILE A 175 7.44 23.42 -3.48
N ILE A 176 6.78 23.23 -4.63
CA ILE A 176 7.44 22.88 -5.90
C ILE A 176 7.35 24.00 -6.95
N ASN A 177 6.59 25.07 -6.69
CA ASN A 177 6.42 26.21 -7.59
C ASN A 177 6.14 25.81 -9.06
N MET A 178 5.30 24.78 -9.24
CA MET A 178 4.92 24.25 -10.56
C MET A 178 3.41 24.11 -10.66
N ASN A 179 2.82 24.68 -11.72
CA ASN A 179 1.45 24.41 -12.11
C ASN A 179 1.40 23.09 -12.90
N TYR A 180 0.65 22.12 -12.41
CA TYR A 180 0.51 20.78 -13.02
C TYR A 180 -0.77 20.59 -13.82
N ASN A 181 -1.69 21.56 -13.78
CA ASN A 181 -3.03 21.39 -14.36
C ASN A 181 -2.96 21.12 -15.87
N ASP A 182 -3.77 20.16 -16.31
CA ASP A 182 -3.94 19.72 -17.71
C ASP A 182 -2.65 19.26 -18.41
N LYS A 183 -1.57 19.06 -17.68
CA LYS A 183 -0.32 18.56 -18.26
C LYS A 183 -0.43 17.07 -18.57
N ILE A 184 0.15 16.68 -19.71
CA ILE A 184 0.32 15.29 -20.08
C ILE A 184 1.52 14.69 -19.34
N VAL A 185 1.25 13.64 -18.57
CA VAL A 185 2.27 12.78 -17.99
C VAL A 185 2.79 11.89 -19.10
N THR A 186 4.10 11.95 -19.32
CA THR A 186 4.74 11.13 -20.37
C THR A 186 5.56 10.01 -19.77
N LYS A 187 6.10 10.21 -18.55
CA LYS A 187 6.88 9.21 -17.82
C LYS A 187 6.65 9.31 -16.32
N ILE A 188 6.64 8.16 -15.65
CA ILE A 188 6.63 8.00 -14.20
C ILE A 188 7.83 7.13 -13.85
N ASP A 189 8.72 7.65 -13.01
CA ASP A 189 9.97 6.96 -12.61
C ASP A 189 10.81 6.43 -13.79
N GLY A 190 10.78 7.17 -14.91
CA GLY A 190 11.52 6.82 -16.13
C GLY A 190 10.79 5.88 -17.09
N ILE A 191 9.72 5.21 -16.64
CA ILE A 191 8.85 4.31 -17.43
C ILE A 191 7.78 5.15 -18.15
N ASP A 192 7.35 4.74 -19.34
CA ASP A 192 6.20 5.35 -20.01
C ASP A 192 4.98 5.37 -19.07
N SER A 193 4.23 6.47 -19.05
CA SER A 193 3.15 6.61 -18.06
C SER A 193 2.03 5.58 -18.21
N LEU A 194 1.68 5.18 -19.44
CA LEU A 194 0.62 4.18 -19.65
C LEU A 194 1.13 2.78 -19.32
N GLU A 195 2.37 2.48 -19.69
CA GLU A 195 3.05 1.24 -19.30
C GLU A 195 3.17 1.12 -17.78
N TYR A 196 3.58 2.19 -17.10
CA TYR A 196 3.63 2.25 -15.64
C TYR A 196 2.26 1.96 -15.02
N MET A 197 1.18 2.55 -15.53
CA MET A 197 -0.17 2.29 -15.03
C MET A 197 -0.61 0.85 -15.23
N LYS A 198 -0.22 0.20 -16.34
CA LYS A 198 -0.50 -1.22 -16.58
C LYS A 198 0.26 -2.11 -15.61
N LEU A 199 1.55 -1.84 -15.41
CA LEU A 199 2.38 -2.56 -14.43
C LEU A 199 1.82 -2.38 -13.02
N PHE A 200 1.44 -1.14 -12.68
CA PHE A 200 0.84 -0.82 -11.40
C PHE A 200 -0.51 -1.53 -11.21
N ALA A 201 -1.38 -1.53 -12.22
CA ALA A 201 -2.64 -2.28 -12.16
C ALA A 201 -2.39 -3.78 -11.99
N GLY A 202 -1.51 -4.37 -12.80
CA GLY A 202 -1.18 -5.79 -12.70
C GLY A 202 -0.54 -6.22 -11.37
N GLN A 203 0.14 -5.31 -10.67
CA GLN A 203 0.76 -5.59 -9.37
C GLN A 203 -0.10 -5.17 -8.16
N TYR A 204 -0.95 -4.15 -8.31
CA TYR A 204 -1.58 -3.46 -7.18
C TYR A 204 -3.08 -3.16 -7.34
N SER A 205 -3.70 -3.31 -8.53
CA SER A 205 -5.14 -3.12 -8.65
C SER A 205 -5.88 -4.42 -8.32
N LEU A 206 -6.71 -4.37 -7.27
CA LEU A 206 -7.80 -5.31 -6.99
C LEU A 206 -9.07 -4.93 -7.80
N ILE A 207 -8.91 -4.45 -9.03
CA ILE A 207 -10.03 -4.07 -9.92
C ILE A 207 -10.25 -5.19 -10.92
#